data_AF-A0A835MZJ7-F1
#
_entry.id   AF-A0A835MZJ7-F1
#
_cell.length_a   1.000
_cell.length_b   1.000
_cell.length_c   1.000
_cell.angle_alpha   90.00
_cell.angle_beta   90.00
_cell.angle_gamma   90.00
#
_symmetry.space_group_name_H-M   'P 1'
#
loop_
_entity.id
_entity.type
_entity.pdbx_description
1 polymer ?
#
loop_
_entity_poly.entity_id
_entity_poly.type
_entity_poly.pdbx_seq_one_letter_code
_entity_poly.pdbx_strand_id
1 'polypeptide(L)'
;MFGNPDLEEQDSLMGHSYSPTTRRSIFAPSQLNRLHLPLSSASSENASSSRSDAARACARTADNNPDLPWEFSAANKEMRYEPSIKWLQDMRAALLVSMGEALALYFCTAVLGAVKQNLEFSIDPLSTSSTKTLIVKEILSHFPSNYKQSAVIPLLDLAQQQHGGWLPVSAMNAYPNVCGFSRWLRLLKLLLSVYEVATFYSMFNRSPVGKYHLLVCGTTPCMIRGSREIEGALLKHLGVKHNEVTKDGLFSIGEMECMGCCVNAPMITVADYSNGSEGYTYNYYEDVTPKRVVEIVEMLRKGERPPHGTQNSKRIKSGPEGGNSTLHGEPKPPPCRDLDSC
;
A
#
# COMPACT_ATOMS: atom_id res chain seq x y z
N MET A 1 37.78 -15.28 23.69
CA MET A 1 38.68 -16.04 24.59
C MET A 1 39.02 -15.08 25.73
N PHE A 2 38.58 -15.23 26.97
CA PHE A 2 38.14 -16.38 27.73
C PHE A 2 36.95 -15.99 28.63
N GLY A 3 35.97 -16.88 28.72
CA GLY A 3 34.92 -16.84 29.74
C GLY A 3 35.40 -17.51 31.03
N ASN A 4 34.73 -17.19 32.13
CA ASN A 4 34.82 -17.93 33.38
C ASN A 4 33.40 -18.26 33.88
N PRO A 5 33.23 -19.35 34.64
CA PRO A 5 32.14 -20.30 34.47
C PRO A 5 31.49 -20.64 35.82
N ASP A 6 30.31 -20.11 36.13
CA ASP A 6 29.65 -20.45 37.41
C ASP A 6 28.12 -20.37 37.31
N LEU A 7 27.50 -21.23 36.48
CA LEU A 7 26.06 -21.54 36.57
C LEU A 7 25.79 -22.98 36.08
N GLU A 8 26.39 -23.96 36.77
CA GLU A 8 25.95 -25.36 36.77
C GLU A 8 25.77 -25.79 38.22
N GLU A 9 24.51 -25.90 38.67
CA GLU A 9 24.01 -26.88 39.65
C GLU A 9 22.66 -26.40 40.18
N GLN A 10 21.57 -27.04 39.72
CA GLN A 10 20.45 -27.53 40.55
C GLN A 10 19.31 -28.02 39.64
N ASP A 11 19.58 -29.07 38.85
CA ASP A 11 18.54 -29.87 38.21
C ASP A 11 18.85 -31.36 38.45
N SER A 12 18.61 -31.80 39.67
CA SER A 12 18.51 -33.23 39.99
C SER A 12 17.71 -33.40 41.27
N LEU A 13 16.46 -33.84 41.17
CA LEU A 13 15.87 -34.91 42.00
C LEU A 13 14.44 -35.20 41.54
N MET A 14 14.14 -36.51 41.43
CA MET A 14 12.85 -37.16 41.17
C MET A 14 12.55 -37.58 39.71
N GLY A 15 13.20 -38.68 39.28
CA GLY A 15 12.64 -39.65 38.32
C GLY A 15 11.42 -40.37 38.91
N HIS A 16 10.48 -40.89 38.12
CA HIS A 16 10.46 -42.18 37.40
C HIS A 16 9.05 -42.24 36.73
N SER A 17 8.70 -42.96 35.66
CA SER A 17 9.28 -43.95 34.75
C SER A 17 8.19 -44.22 33.68
N TYR A 18 8.57 -44.40 32.41
CA TYR A 18 7.65 -44.79 31.33
C TYR A 18 7.52 -46.32 31.22
N SER A 19 6.32 -46.83 30.92
CA SER A 19 6.10 -48.09 30.17
C SER A 19 4.68 -48.15 29.54
N PRO A 20 4.49 -48.78 28.36
CA PRO A 20 3.35 -48.57 27.47
C PRO A 20 2.33 -49.72 27.50
N THR A 21 1.26 -49.56 26.70
CA THR A 21 0.16 -50.51 26.33
C THR A 21 -1.13 -50.45 27.16
N THR A 22 -2.25 -50.06 26.51
CA THR A 22 -3.41 -50.94 26.19
C THR A 22 -4.60 -50.12 25.66
N ARG A 23 -4.95 -50.32 24.38
CA ARG A 23 -6.31 -50.37 23.76
C ARG A 23 -7.50 -49.71 24.48
N ARG A 24 -8.20 -48.77 23.83
CA ARG A 24 -9.44 -48.99 23.03
C ARG A 24 -10.12 -47.68 22.62
N SER A 25 -10.54 -47.65 21.36
CA SER A 25 -11.50 -46.74 20.72
C SER A 25 -12.88 -46.75 21.38
N ILE A 26 -13.52 -45.58 21.55
CA ILE A 26 -14.98 -45.42 21.37
C ILE A 26 -15.26 -44.04 20.76
N PHE A 27 -16.05 -44.07 19.68
CA PHE A 27 -16.56 -42.95 18.90
C PHE A 27 -17.80 -42.31 19.58
N ALA A 28 -17.96 -40.99 19.39
CA ALA A 28 -19.22 -40.25 19.15
C ALA A 28 -20.03 -39.67 20.36
N PRO A 29 -20.99 -38.74 20.11
CA PRO A 29 -20.91 -37.34 20.54
C PRO A 29 -22.10 -36.89 21.40
N SER A 30 -22.02 -35.77 22.13
CA SER A 30 -23.15 -34.90 22.50
C SER A 30 -22.73 -33.92 23.59
N GLN A 31 -23.50 -32.84 23.75
CA GLN A 31 -23.38 -31.74 24.72
C GLN A 31 -22.64 -30.48 24.21
N LEU A 32 -23.17 -29.95 23.10
CA LEU A 32 -23.22 -28.51 22.86
C LEU A 32 -24.10 -27.87 23.94
N ASN A 33 -23.50 -27.15 24.89
CA ASN A 33 -24.25 -26.21 25.73
C ASN A 33 -23.67 -24.80 25.58
N ARG A 34 -24.56 -23.89 25.17
CA ARG A 34 -24.34 -22.47 24.89
C ARG A 34 -23.88 -21.74 26.15
N LEU A 35 -22.70 -21.13 26.11
CA LEU A 35 -22.38 -19.97 26.93
C LEU A 35 -22.66 -18.72 26.11
N HIS A 36 -23.86 -18.17 26.26
CA HIS A 36 -24.20 -16.82 25.85
C HIS A 36 -23.48 -15.83 26.78
N LEU A 37 -22.41 -15.20 26.29
CA LEU A 37 -21.92 -13.95 26.86
C LEU A 37 -22.75 -12.79 26.28
N PRO A 38 -23.24 -11.85 27.11
CA PRO A 38 -24.09 -10.77 26.63
C PRO A 38 -23.25 -9.74 25.86
N LEU A 39 -23.55 -9.57 24.58
CA LEU A 39 -23.16 -8.41 23.78
C LEU A 39 -23.87 -7.18 24.36
N SER A 40 -23.11 -6.29 25.02
CA SER A 40 -23.61 -4.97 25.36
C SER A 40 -23.85 -4.19 24.07
N SER A 41 -25.10 -3.79 23.86
CA SER A 41 -25.52 -2.89 22.79
C SER A 41 -25.00 -1.48 23.07
N ALA A 42 -23.76 -1.22 22.66
CA ALA A 42 -23.25 0.13 22.49
C ALA A 42 -23.42 0.53 21.01
N SER A 43 -24.11 1.64 20.78
CA SER A 43 -24.39 2.28 19.49
C SER A 43 -23.28 2.11 18.44
N SER A 44 -23.59 1.35 17.40
CA SER A 44 -22.62 0.67 16.53
C SER A 44 -22.29 1.37 15.20
N GLU A 45 -22.68 2.63 15.00
CA GLU A 45 -22.55 3.24 13.67
C GLU A 45 -21.24 4.02 13.45
N ASN A 46 -20.60 4.56 14.50
CA ASN A 46 -19.38 5.38 14.33
C ASN A 46 -18.10 4.79 14.92
N ALA A 47 -18.15 3.60 15.54
CA ALA A 47 -17.01 3.01 16.25
C ALA A 47 -16.33 1.83 15.52
N SER A 48 -16.77 1.50 14.30
CA SER A 48 -16.34 0.31 13.56
C SER A 48 -15.08 0.54 12.71
N SER A 49 -14.85 1.75 12.19
CA SER A 49 -13.74 2.03 11.27
C SER A 49 -12.39 2.09 11.98
N SER A 50 -12.26 2.74 13.14
CA SER A 50 -10.97 2.86 13.83
C SER A 50 -10.46 1.55 14.46
N ARG A 51 -11.32 0.53 14.58
CA ARG A 51 -10.96 -0.77 15.20
C ARG A 51 -10.32 -1.76 14.22
N SER A 52 -10.60 -1.71 12.92
CA SER A 52 -10.10 -2.72 11.97
C SER A 52 -8.59 -2.66 11.74
N ASP A 53 -7.99 -1.47 11.77
CA ASP A 53 -6.53 -1.34 11.66
C ASP A 53 -5.82 -1.96 12.87
N ALA A 54 -6.29 -1.70 14.09
CA ALA A 54 -5.70 -2.31 15.29
C ALA A 54 -6.03 -3.81 15.43
N ALA A 55 -7.20 -4.26 14.98
CA ALA A 55 -7.71 -5.61 15.25
C ALA A 55 -7.08 -6.74 14.42
N ARG A 56 -6.25 -6.43 13.41
CA ARG A 56 -5.64 -7.41 12.47
C ARG A 56 -6.63 -8.41 11.85
N ALA A 57 -7.92 -8.05 11.82
CA ALA A 57 -9.02 -8.85 11.32
C ALA A 57 -10.01 -7.95 10.58
N CYS A 58 -10.64 -8.48 9.52
CA CYS A 58 -11.64 -7.74 8.77
C CYS A 58 -13.06 -8.09 9.24
N ALA A 59 -13.81 -7.09 9.68
CA ALA A 59 -15.25 -7.18 9.80
C ALA A 59 -15.88 -6.68 8.48
N ARG A 60 -16.88 -7.40 7.96
CA ARG A 60 -17.59 -6.96 6.75
C ARG A 60 -18.41 -5.72 7.08
N THR A 61 -18.26 -4.68 6.27
CA THR A 61 -19.07 -3.46 6.31
C THR A 61 -19.63 -3.18 4.92
N ALA A 62 -20.55 -2.23 4.79
CA ALA A 62 -21.12 -1.86 3.49
C ALA A 62 -20.03 -1.36 2.52
N ASP A 63 -19.04 -0.62 3.03
CA ASP A 63 -17.97 -0.03 2.24
C ASP A 63 -16.72 -0.93 2.11
N ASN A 64 -16.56 -1.91 3.02
CA ASN A 64 -15.44 -2.85 3.01
C ASN A 64 -15.95 -4.31 3.08
N ASN A 65 -16.17 -4.90 1.91
CA ASN A 65 -16.54 -6.31 1.76
C ASN A 65 -15.83 -6.91 0.53
N PRO A 66 -15.30 -8.15 0.58
CA PRO A 66 -14.74 -8.87 -0.58
C PRO A 66 -15.68 -8.97 -1.80
N ASP A 67 -16.99 -8.88 -1.59
CA ASP A 67 -17.98 -9.02 -2.67
C ASP A 67 -18.11 -7.75 -3.54
N LEU A 68 -17.53 -6.62 -3.12
CA LEU A 68 -17.57 -5.37 -3.88
C LEU A 68 -16.66 -5.46 -5.12
N PRO A 69 -17.13 -5.05 -6.30
CA PRO A 69 -16.28 -4.98 -7.48
C PRO A 69 -15.26 -3.86 -7.29
N TRP A 70 -13.98 -4.20 -7.32
CA TRP A 70 -12.89 -3.22 -7.32
C TRP A 70 -11.88 -3.59 -8.39
N GLU A 71 -11.41 -2.56 -9.08
CA GLU A 71 -10.39 -2.71 -10.09
C GLU A 71 -9.60 -1.41 -10.26
N PHE A 72 -8.35 -1.50 -10.74
CA PHE A 72 -7.57 -0.31 -11.06
C PHE A 72 -8.30 0.56 -12.10
N SER A 73 -8.17 1.89 -12.01
CA SER A 73 -8.80 2.82 -12.96
C SER A 73 -8.17 2.67 -14.35
N ALA A 74 -8.84 3.13 -15.40
CA ALA A 74 -8.30 3.06 -16.77
C ALA A 74 -6.92 3.73 -16.89
N ALA A 75 -6.73 4.88 -16.23
CA ALA A 75 -5.45 5.59 -16.13
C ALA A 75 -4.34 4.74 -15.49
N ASN A 76 -4.70 3.86 -14.56
CA ASN A 76 -3.78 2.95 -13.89
C ASN A 76 -3.65 1.59 -14.62
N LYS A 77 -4.53 1.25 -15.57
CA LYS A 77 -4.64 -0.08 -16.18
C LYS A 77 -4.14 -0.25 -17.61
N GLU A 78 -4.47 0.63 -18.53
CA GLU A 78 -4.70 0.15 -19.91
C GLU A 78 -3.46 -0.46 -20.60
N MET A 79 -3.51 -1.75 -20.89
CA MET A 79 -3.58 -2.15 -22.30
C MET A 79 -4.85 -2.96 -22.40
N ARG A 80 -5.68 -2.67 -23.40
CA ARG A 80 -6.32 -3.78 -24.09
C ARG A 80 -5.21 -4.72 -24.50
N TYR A 81 -5.27 -5.94 -23.98
CA TYR A 81 -4.64 -7.06 -24.64
C TYR A 81 -5.31 -7.16 -26.02
N GLU A 82 -4.73 -6.57 -27.05
CA GLU A 82 -4.99 -7.08 -28.39
C GLU A 82 -4.35 -8.47 -28.40
N PRO A 83 -5.13 -9.56 -28.51
CA PRO A 83 -4.54 -10.85 -28.76
C PRO A 83 -3.70 -10.67 -30.03
N SER A 84 -2.38 -10.79 -29.91
CA SER A 84 -1.48 -10.61 -31.04
C SER A 84 -2.00 -11.48 -32.18
N ILE A 85 -2.55 -10.85 -33.21
CA ILE A 85 -3.07 -11.48 -34.43
C ILE A 85 -1.92 -12.16 -35.19
N LYS A 86 -0.70 -12.19 -34.62
CA LYS A 86 0.45 -12.95 -35.10
C LYS A 86 0.11 -14.42 -35.31
N TRP A 87 -0.64 -15.07 -34.41
CA TRP A 87 -1.03 -16.48 -34.62
C TRP A 87 -2.06 -16.66 -35.76
N LEU A 88 -2.93 -15.68 -36.00
CA LEU A 88 -3.89 -15.68 -37.10
C LEU A 88 -3.23 -15.33 -38.45
N GLN A 89 -2.22 -14.47 -38.44
CA GLN A 89 -1.37 -14.16 -39.60
C GLN A 89 -0.46 -15.34 -39.95
N ASP A 90 0.09 -16.03 -38.94
CA ASP A 90 0.87 -17.25 -39.11
C ASP A 90 -0.01 -18.42 -39.59
N MET A 91 -1.26 -18.54 -39.13
CA MET A 91 -2.23 -19.50 -39.68
C MET A 91 -2.61 -19.17 -41.13
N ARG A 92 -2.74 -17.89 -41.49
CA ARG A 92 -3.00 -17.48 -42.89
C ARG A 92 -1.82 -17.85 -43.80
N ALA A 93 -0.59 -17.64 -43.33
CA ALA A 93 0.61 -18.05 -44.06
C ALA A 93 0.72 -19.58 -44.19
N ALA A 94 0.37 -20.34 -43.15
CA ALA A 94 0.37 -21.81 -43.17
C ALA A 94 -0.75 -22.42 -44.04
N LEU A 95 -1.95 -21.80 -44.08
CA LEU A 95 -3.08 -22.25 -44.88
C LEU A 95 -2.91 -21.93 -46.38
N LEU A 96 -2.23 -20.82 -46.73
CA LEU A 96 -1.88 -20.49 -48.11
C LEU A 96 -0.88 -21.49 -48.74
N VAL A 97 -0.10 -22.19 -47.92
CA VAL A 97 0.87 -23.20 -48.39
C VAL A 97 0.21 -24.58 -48.60
N SER A 98 -0.97 -24.85 -48.00
CA SER A 98 -1.61 -26.17 -48.04
C SER A 98 -2.95 -26.25 -48.77
N MET A 99 -3.64 -25.13 -49.02
CA MET A 99 -4.96 -25.13 -49.66
C MET A 99 -5.04 -23.97 -50.67
N GLY A 100 -5.37 -24.30 -51.93
CA GLY A 100 -5.45 -23.33 -53.03
C GLY A 100 -6.28 -22.09 -52.69
N GLU A 101 -5.89 -20.95 -53.28
CA GLU A 101 -6.26 -19.57 -52.94
C GLU A 101 -7.77 -19.33 -52.71
N ALA A 102 -8.65 -20.10 -53.36
CA ALA A 102 -10.09 -19.93 -53.28
C ALA A 102 -10.71 -20.33 -51.92
N LEU A 103 -10.18 -21.35 -51.23
CA LEU A 103 -10.75 -21.84 -49.96
C LEU A 103 -10.31 -21.01 -48.75
N ALA A 104 -9.07 -20.49 -48.78
CA ALA A 104 -8.52 -19.64 -47.72
C ALA A 104 -9.27 -18.30 -47.60
N LEU A 105 -9.69 -17.71 -48.73
CA LEU A 105 -10.47 -16.48 -48.77
C LEU A 105 -11.88 -16.65 -48.18
N TYR A 106 -12.50 -17.82 -48.37
CA TYR A 106 -13.85 -18.09 -47.87
C TYR A 106 -13.88 -18.34 -46.36
N PHE A 107 -12.88 -19.08 -45.83
CA PHE A 107 -12.78 -19.35 -44.40
C PHE A 107 -12.42 -18.09 -43.61
N CYS A 108 -11.54 -17.24 -44.17
CA CYS A 108 -11.11 -16.02 -43.50
C CYS A 108 -12.20 -14.95 -43.48
N THR A 109 -13.02 -14.82 -44.53
CA THR A 109 -14.15 -13.86 -44.56
C THR A 109 -15.31 -14.29 -43.66
N ALA A 110 -15.59 -15.60 -43.55
CA ALA A 110 -16.62 -16.11 -42.64
C ALA A 110 -16.24 -15.93 -41.16
N VAL A 111 -14.98 -16.18 -40.79
CA VAL A 111 -14.50 -16.03 -39.40
C VAL A 111 -14.36 -14.55 -39.02
N LEU A 112 -13.86 -13.69 -39.92
CA LEU A 112 -13.79 -12.24 -39.67
C LEU A 112 -15.19 -11.60 -39.62
N GLY A 113 -16.15 -12.10 -40.41
CA GLY A 113 -17.56 -11.66 -40.36
C GLY A 113 -18.23 -11.98 -39.03
N ALA A 114 -18.00 -13.18 -38.48
CA ALA A 114 -18.54 -13.60 -37.19
C ALA A 114 -17.92 -12.85 -35.99
N VAL A 115 -16.64 -12.46 -36.08
CA VAL A 115 -15.97 -11.68 -35.03
C VAL A 115 -16.43 -10.20 -35.05
N LYS A 116 -16.76 -9.67 -36.22
CA LYS A 116 -17.16 -8.25 -36.37
C LYS A 116 -18.58 -7.96 -35.84
N GLN A 117 -19.48 -8.96 -35.81
CA GLN A 117 -20.86 -8.78 -35.33
C GLN A 117 -21.02 -8.76 -33.79
N ASN A 118 -20.00 -9.17 -33.02
CA ASN A 118 -20.05 -9.17 -31.55
C ASN A 118 -19.27 -8.02 -30.88
N LEU A 119 -18.86 -7.00 -31.66
CA LEU A 119 -18.00 -5.91 -31.21
C LEU A 119 -18.50 -4.56 -31.74
N GLU A 120 -19.77 -4.26 -31.55
CA GLU A 120 -20.28 -2.89 -31.57
C GLU A 120 -20.41 -2.39 -30.13
N PHE A 121 -19.31 -1.85 -29.60
CA PHE A 121 -19.34 -0.95 -28.46
C PHE A 121 -18.78 0.38 -28.96
N SER A 122 -19.64 1.42 -28.96
CA SER A 122 -19.32 2.76 -29.46
C SER A 122 -18.01 3.29 -28.88
N ILE A 123 -17.12 3.73 -29.76
CA ILE A 123 -15.91 4.50 -29.44
C ILE A 123 -16.10 5.85 -30.11
N ASP A 124 -16.39 6.89 -29.33
CA ASP A 124 -16.31 8.27 -29.80
C ASP A 124 -14.83 8.69 -29.90
N PRO A 125 -14.36 9.25 -31.04
CA PRO A 125 -12.97 9.64 -31.19
C PRO A 125 -12.82 11.14 -30.96
N LEU A 126 -12.54 11.59 -29.73
CA LEU A 126 -12.08 12.96 -29.46
C LEU A 126 -11.49 13.11 -28.05
N SER A 127 -10.17 12.94 -27.91
CA SER A 127 -9.27 13.98 -27.41
C SER A 127 -7.83 13.46 -27.32
N THR A 128 -6.92 14.21 -27.94
CA THR A 128 -5.47 14.09 -27.83
C THR A 128 -5.00 14.35 -26.40
N SER A 129 -4.58 13.30 -25.68
CA SER A 129 -3.67 13.37 -24.52
C SER A 129 -3.04 11.99 -24.27
N SER A 130 -2.09 11.63 -25.13
CA SER A 130 -1.31 10.40 -25.10
C SER A 130 -0.22 10.43 -24.01
N THR A 131 -0.49 9.97 -22.77
CA THR A 131 0.57 9.52 -21.81
C THR A 131 0.16 8.73 -20.55
N LYS A 132 -1.11 8.41 -20.27
CA LYS A 132 -1.50 7.94 -18.91
C LYS A 132 -1.97 6.49 -18.87
N THR A 133 -1.04 5.55 -19.05
CA THR A 133 -1.41 4.13 -19.18
C THR A 133 -0.35 3.10 -18.74
N LEU A 134 0.63 3.51 -17.92
CA LEU A 134 1.90 2.76 -17.80
C LEU A 134 2.18 2.17 -16.41
N ILE A 135 1.65 2.75 -15.32
CA ILE A 135 2.21 2.56 -13.97
C ILE A 135 2.20 1.09 -13.50
N VAL A 136 1.07 0.38 -13.60
CA VAL A 136 0.99 -1.04 -13.16
C VAL A 136 1.93 -1.93 -13.97
N LYS A 137 2.04 -1.72 -15.29
CA LYS A 137 2.94 -2.50 -16.14
C LYS A 137 4.40 -2.16 -15.91
N GLU A 138 4.70 -0.88 -15.72
CA GLU A 138 6.02 -0.39 -15.39
C GLU A 138 6.51 -1.02 -14.09
N ILE A 139 5.68 -0.98 -13.04
CA ILE A 139 5.96 -1.65 -11.76
C ILE A 139 6.24 -3.15 -11.98
N LEU A 140 5.39 -3.85 -12.75
CA LEU A 140 5.59 -5.27 -13.05
C LEU A 140 6.83 -5.53 -13.91
N SER A 141 7.27 -4.58 -14.74
CA SER A 141 8.43 -4.71 -15.61
C SER A 141 9.77 -4.66 -14.87
N HIS A 142 9.80 -4.02 -13.69
CA HIS A 142 10.98 -4.02 -12.83
C HIS A 142 11.29 -5.41 -12.25
N PHE A 143 10.32 -6.33 -12.25
CA PHE A 143 10.46 -7.66 -11.69
C PHE A 143 10.47 -8.74 -12.78
N PRO A 144 11.24 -9.82 -12.61
CA PRO A 144 11.25 -10.92 -13.56
C PRO A 144 9.91 -11.65 -13.57
N SER A 145 9.57 -12.28 -14.69
CA SER A 145 8.24 -12.85 -14.95
C SER A 145 7.79 -13.92 -13.94
N ASN A 146 8.74 -14.60 -13.31
CA ASN A 146 8.52 -15.62 -12.28
C ASN A 146 8.35 -15.04 -10.86
N TYR A 147 8.87 -13.84 -10.58
CA TYR A 147 8.79 -13.18 -9.26
C TYR A 147 7.93 -11.91 -9.26
N LYS A 148 6.84 -11.90 -10.04
CA LYS A 148 5.86 -10.80 -10.05
C LYS A 148 5.23 -10.52 -8.68
N GLN A 149 5.31 -11.47 -7.74
CA GLN A 149 4.86 -11.26 -6.35
C GLN A 149 5.60 -10.12 -5.65
N SER A 150 6.84 -9.81 -6.05
CA SER A 150 7.63 -8.70 -5.51
C SER A 150 6.99 -7.33 -5.76
N ALA A 151 6.08 -7.22 -6.73
CA ALA A 151 5.33 -6.00 -7.02
C ALA A 151 4.20 -5.71 -6.00
N VAL A 152 4.03 -6.53 -4.96
CA VAL A 152 2.90 -6.42 -4.03
C VAL A 152 2.85 -5.07 -3.31
N ILE A 153 3.98 -4.59 -2.81
CA ILE A 153 4.05 -3.31 -2.08
C ILE A 153 3.68 -2.13 -3.00
N PRO A 154 4.34 -1.91 -4.15
CA PRO A 154 4.02 -0.76 -5.01
C PRO A 154 2.62 -0.84 -5.63
N LEU A 155 2.09 -2.04 -5.90
CA LEU A 155 0.73 -2.18 -6.41
C LEU A 155 -0.32 -1.93 -5.34
N LEU A 156 -0.10 -2.34 -4.09
CA LEU A 156 -0.98 -1.99 -2.98
C LEU A 156 -0.91 -0.51 -2.66
N ASP A 157 0.26 0.11 -2.71
CA ASP A 157 0.40 1.56 -2.52
C ASP A 157 -0.37 2.33 -3.60
N LEU A 158 -0.25 1.91 -4.86
CA LEU A 158 -1.04 2.48 -5.95
C LEU A 158 -2.55 2.29 -5.74
N ALA A 159 -2.97 1.12 -5.25
CA ALA A 159 -4.38 0.84 -4.95
C ALA A 159 -4.91 1.74 -3.83
N GLN A 160 -4.09 1.98 -2.79
CA GLN A 160 -4.40 2.89 -1.69
C GLN A 160 -4.57 4.32 -2.19
N GLN A 161 -3.63 4.80 -3.01
CA GLN A 161 -3.71 6.13 -3.60
C GLN A 161 -4.94 6.28 -4.49
N GLN A 162 -5.25 5.28 -5.32
CA GLN A 162 -6.45 5.30 -6.17
C GLN A 162 -7.75 5.34 -5.36
N HIS A 163 -7.81 4.60 -4.25
CA HIS A 163 -9.01 4.49 -3.43
C HIS A 163 -9.12 5.59 -2.36
N GLY A 164 -8.33 6.66 -2.46
CA GLY A 164 -8.45 7.82 -1.58
C GLY A 164 -7.87 7.60 -0.19
N GLY A 165 -6.81 6.80 -0.09
CA GLY A 165 -5.95 6.74 1.10
C GLY A 165 -6.13 5.53 2.00
N TRP A 166 -6.98 4.58 1.62
CA TRP A 166 -7.14 3.31 2.35
C TRP A 166 -7.38 2.12 1.41
N LEU A 167 -7.16 0.91 1.93
CA LEU A 167 -7.22 -0.35 1.19
C LEU A 167 -8.43 -1.18 1.61
N PRO A 168 -9.48 -1.25 0.77
CA PRO A 168 -10.57 -2.18 0.98
C PRO A 168 -10.12 -3.61 0.66
N VAL A 169 -10.78 -4.59 1.26
CA VAL A 169 -10.50 -6.02 1.00
C VAL A 169 -10.72 -6.36 -0.47
N SER A 170 -11.68 -5.72 -1.14
CA SER A 170 -11.89 -5.87 -2.59
C SER A 170 -10.67 -5.44 -3.41
N ALA A 171 -9.96 -4.38 -3.02
CA ALA A 171 -8.73 -3.94 -3.69
C ALA A 171 -7.59 -4.95 -3.53
N MET A 172 -7.44 -5.50 -2.34
CA MET A 172 -6.48 -6.58 -2.07
C MET A 172 -6.82 -7.84 -2.90
N ASN A 173 -8.11 -8.14 -3.07
CA ASN A 173 -8.57 -9.30 -3.84
C ASN A 173 -8.38 -9.15 -5.35
N ALA A 174 -8.25 -7.92 -5.86
CA ALA A 174 -7.99 -7.69 -7.27
C ALA A 174 -6.54 -8.01 -7.67
N TYR A 175 -5.61 -8.01 -6.72
CA TYR A 175 -4.17 -8.16 -6.99
C TYR A 175 -3.79 -9.44 -7.76
N PRO A 176 -4.29 -10.65 -7.42
CA PRO A 176 -3.93 -11.87 -8.14
C PRO A 176 -4.36 -11.88 -9.61
N ASN A 177 -5.49 -11.22 -9.93
CA ASN A 177 -6.00 -11.09 -11.29
C ASN A 177 -5.04 -10.23 -12.14
N VAL A 178 -4.51 -9.15 -11.56
CA VAL A 178 -3.54 -8.25 -12.22
C VAL A 178 -2.22 -8.95 -12.51
N CYS A 179 -1.77 -9.83 -11.62
CA CYS A 179 -0.52 -10.58 -11.80
C CYS A 179 -0.63 -11.75 -12.80
N GLY A 180 -1.83 -12.08 -13.29
CA GLY A 180 -2.07 -13.15 -14.27
C GLY A 180 -1.91 -14.56 -13.70
N PHE A 181 -2.18 -14.77 -12.41
CA PHE A 181 -2.08 -16.10 -11.80
C PHE A 181 -3.38 -16.90 -12.01
N SER A 182 -3.37 -17.89 -12.91
CA SER A 182 -4.60 -18.63 -13.26
C SER A 182 -4.88 -19.90 -12.42
N ARG A 183 -4.00 -20.25 -11.47
CA ARG A 183 -4.14 -21.49 -10.67
C ARG A 183 -4.77 -21.21 -9.31
N TRP A 184 -5.90 -21.86 -9.01
CA TRP A 184 -6.65 -21.69 -7.75
C TRP A 184 -5.81 -21.78 -6.47
N LEU A 185 -4.93 -22.79 -6.37
CA LEU A 185 -4.05 -22.96 -5.21
C LEU A 185 -3.03 -21.81 -5.07
N ARG A 186 -2.59 -21.23 -6.19
CA ARG A 186 -1.66 -20.10 -6.22
C ARG A 186 -2.37 -18.78 -5.89
N LEU A 187 -3.64 -18.66 -6.28
CA LEU A 187 -4.51 -17.53 -5.91
C LEU A 187 -4.70 -17.45 -4.40
N LEU A 188 -5.07 -18.56 -3.75
CA LEU A 188 -5.31 -18.58 -2.30
C LEU A 188 -4.06 -18.20 -1.50
N LYS A 189 -2.91 -18.79 -1.84
CA LYS A 189 -1.63 -18.44 -1.19
C LYS A 189 -1.30 -16.95 -1.37
N LEU A 190 -1.52 -16.42 -2.57
CA LEU A 190 -1.20 -15.04 -2.87
C LEU A 190 -2.11 -14.06 -2.13
N LEU A 191 -3.42 -14.34 -2.03
CA LEU A 191 -4.35 -13.51 -1.27
C LEU A 191 -3.96 -13.41 0.20
N LEU A 192 -3.60 -14.53 0.83
CA LEU A 192 -3.10 -14.52 2.20
C LEU A 192 -1.83 -13.68 2.32
N SER A 193 -0.86 -13.85 1.41
CA SER A 193 0.36 -13.04 1.42
C SER A 193 0.08 -11.54 1.22
N VAL A 194 -0.93 -11.18 0.42
CA VAL A 194 -1.35 -9.77 0.26
C VAL A 194 -1.92 -9.22 1.55
N TYR A 195 -2.77 -9.99 2.26
CA TYR A 195 -3.29 -9.58 3.56
C TYR A 195 -2.20 -9.49 4.64
N GLU A 196 -1.26 -10.42 4.65
CA GLU A 196 -0.09 -10.39 5.53
C GLU A 196 0.73 -9.11 5.29
N VAL A 197 1.01 -8.77 4.03
CA VAL A 197 1.71 -7.53 3.68
C VAL A 197 0.92 -6.29 4.10
N ALA A 198 -0.37 -6.23 3.78
CA ALA A 198 -1.22 -5.09 4.10
C ALA A 198 -1.43 -4.87 5.62
N THR A 199 -1.32 -5.94 6.41
CA THR A 199 -1.41 -5.85 7.89
C THR A 199 -0.06 -5.63 8.55
N PHE A 200 1.03 -5.98 7.88
CA PHE A 200 2.40 -5.88 8.40
C PHE A 200 2.98 -4.47 8.26
N TYR A 201 2.82 -3.82 7.11
CA TYR A 201 3.35 -2.47 6.88
C TYR A 201 2.39 -1.40 7.39
N SER A 202 2.89 -0.48 8.22
CA SER A 202 2.10 0.60 8.82
C SER A 202 1.61 1.66 7.84
N MET A 203 2.22 1.76 6.65
CA MET A 203 1.77 2.68 5.60
C MET A 203 0.41 2.31 5.01
N PHE A 204 0.03 1.03 5.11
CA PHE A 204 -1.20 0.53 4.54
C PHE A 204 -2.38 0.73 5.47
N ASN A 205 -3.18 1.75 5.19
CA ASN A 205 -4.39 2.03 5.94
C ASN A 205 -5.48 1.07 5.49
N ARG A 206 -6.08 0.29 6.39
CA ARG A 206 -7.20 -0.63 6.07
C ARG A 206 -8.54 -0.05 6.51
N SER A 207 -8.50 1.12 7.15
CA SER A 207 -9.65 1.95 7.47
C SER A 207 -9.55 3.32 6.79
N PRO A 208 -10.69 3.99 6.52
CA PRO A 208 -10.68 5.31 5.91
C PRO A 208 -10.01 6.35 6.83
N VAL A 209 -9.04 7.10 6.29
CA VAL A 209 -8.24 8.10 7.00
C VAL A 209 -8.57 9.55 6.59
N GLY A 210 -9.61 9.77 5.79
CA GLY A 210 -9.93 11.10 5.23
C GLY A 210 -8.98 11.52 4.11
N LYS A 211 -9.09 12.75 3.63
CA LYS A 211 -8.29 13.26 2.48
C LYS A 211 -6.82 13.52 2.81
N TYR A 212 -6.54 13.99 4.02
CA TYR A 212 -5.20 14.30 4.50
C TYR A 212 -4.94 13.49 5.75
N HIS A 213 -3.98 12.56 5.66
CA HIS A 213 -3.53 11.83 6.83
C HIS A 213 -2.29 12.52 7.41
N LEU A 214 -2.46 13.09 8.60
CA LEU A 214 -1.42 13.82 9.33
C LEU A 214 -0.64 12.84 10.20
N LEU A 215 0.60 12.56 9.81
CA LEU A 215 1.48 11.58 10.45
C LEU A 215 2.54 12.30 11.29
N VAL A 216 2.38 12.24 12.61
CA VAL A 216 3.28 12.91 13.56
C VAL A 216 4.33 11.92 14.06
N CYS A 217 5.61 12.31 14.04
CA CYS A 217 6.68 11.44 14.51
C CYS A 217 6.76 11.39 16.03
N GLY A 218 6.54 10.22 16.64
CA GLY A 218 6.56 10.00 18.09
C GLY A 218 7.91 9.59 18.69
N THR A 219 8.91 9.30 17.84
CA THR A 219 10.20 8.75 18.30
C THR A 219 11.04 9.71 19.15
N THR A 220 11.99 9.14 19.91
CA THR A 220 12.81 9.88 20.88
C THR A 220 13.41 11.19 20.36
N PRO A 221 14.03 11.27 19.15
CA PRO A 221 14.59 12.53 18.66
C PRO A 221 13.54 13.64 18.46
N CYS A 222 12.33 13.27 18.01
CA CYS A 222 11.22 14.21 17.88
C CYS A 222 10.58 14.50 19.24
N MET A 223 10.47 13.50 20.12
CA MET A 223 9.91 13.65 21.46
C MET A 223 10.69 14.66 22.30
N ILE A 224 12.02 14.58 22.34
CA ILE A 224 12.87 15.54 23.09
C ILE A 224 12.84 16.96 22.49
N ARG A 225 12.42 17.10 21.24
CA ARG A 225 12.23 18.37 20.53
C ARG A 225 10.79 18.90 20.59
N GLY A 226 9.93 18.27 21.40
CA GLY A 226 8.56 18.76 21.65
C GLY A 226 7.50 18.21 20.72
N SER A 227 7.72 17.08 20.03
CA SER A 227 6.71 16.50 19.12
C SER A 227 5.36 16.19 19.79
N ARG A 228 5.36 15.82 21.07
CA ARG A 228 4.12 15.63 21.85
C ARG A 228 3.29 16.92 22.00
N GLU A 229 3.96 18.07 22.04
CA GLU A 229 3.26 19.37 22.09
C GLU A 229 2.63 19.68 20.73
N ILE A 230 3.28 19.28 19.63
CA ILE A 230 2.74 19.38 18.27
C ILE A 230 1.49 18.53 18.11
N GLU A 231 1.58 17.26 18.51
CA GLU A 231 0.46 16.32 18.48
C GLU A 231 -0.71 16.80 19.36
N GLY A 232 -0.43 17.25 20.59
CA GLY A 232 -1.44 17.81 21.48
C GLY A 232 -2.13 19.05 20.90
N ALA A 233 -1.38 19.92 20.21
CA ALA A 233 -1.94 21.09 19.52
C ALA A 233 -2.84 20.68 18.36
N LEU A 234 -2.43 19.68 17.56
CA LEU A 234 -3.23 19.13 16.46
C LEU A 234 -4.53 18.50 16.93
N LEU A 235 -4.47 17.63 17.93
CA LEU A 235 -5.65 16.96 18.49
C LEU A 235 -6.64 17.98 19.07
N LYS A 236 -6.12 19.00 19.78
CA LYS A 236 -6.94 20.08 20.33
C LYS A 236 -7.59 20.94 19.24
N HIS A 237 -6.87 21.22 18.16
CA HIS A 237 -7.35 22.05 17.05
C HIS A 237 -8.39 21.32 16.19
N LEU A 238 -8.16 20.05 15.88
CA LEU A 238 -9.07 19.23 15.08
C LEU A 238 -10.22 18.62 15.88
N GLY A 239 -10.09 18.52 17.21
CA GLY A 239 -11.14 18.01 18.08
C GLY A 239 -11.42 16.51 17.91
N VAL A 240 -10.41 15.75 17.48
CA VAL A 240 -10.51 14.30 17.23
C VAL A 240 -9.56 13.52 18.12
N LYS A 241 -9.82 12.23 18.29
CA LYS A 241 -8.86 11.30 18.89
C LYS A 241 -7.87 10.77 17.84
N HIS A 242 -6.81 10.11 18.30
CA HIS A 242 -5.90 9.37 17.42
C HIS A 242 -6.65 8.41 16.51
N ASN A 243 -6.25 8.39 15.24
CA ASN A 243 -6.82 7.57 14.17
C ASN A 243 -8.34 7.73 13.95
N GLU A 244 -8.91 8.84 14.42
CA GLU A 244 -10.29 9.23 14.14
C GLU A 244 -10.30 10.27 13.00
N VAL A 245 -11.25 10.11 12.08
CA VAL A 245 -11.44 11.07 10.99
C VAL A 245 -12.32 12.21 11.49
N THR A 246 -11.90 13.44 11.20
CA THR A 246 -12.70 14.65 11.42
C THR A 246 -14.09 14.53 10.78
N LYS A 247 -15.09 15.20 11.37
CA LYS A 247 -16.47 15.19 10.84
C LYS A 247 -16.58 15.71 9.41
N ASP A 248 -15.64 16.57 9.01
CA ASP A 248 -15.55 17.12 7.66
C ASP A 248 -14.96 16.11 6.65
N GLY A 249 -14.49 14.95 7.10
CA GLY A 249 -13.86 13.93 6.26
C GLY A 249 -12.47 14.31 5.72
N LEU A 250 -11.91 15.44 6.16
CA LEU A 250 -10.70 16.02 5.60
C LEU A 250 -9.43 15.50 6.26
N PHE A 251 -9.37 15.51 7.59
CA PHE A 251 -8.16 15.20 8.33
C PHE A 251 -8.33 14.00 9.25
N SER A 252 -7.24 13.27 9.44
CA SER A 252 -7.03 12.34 10.56
C SER A 252 -5.60 12.48 11.07
N ILE A 253 -5.37 12.15 12.34
CA ILE A 253 -4.05 12.21 12.96
C ILE A 253 -3.62 10.78 13.31
N GLY A 254 -2.44 10.39 12.81
CA GLY A 254 -1.77 9.13 13.14
C GLY A 254 -0.40 9.40 13.76
N GLU A 255 -0.03 8.62 14.77
CA GLU A 255 1.34 8.59 15.27
C GLU A 255 2.16 7.63 14.39
N MET A 256 3.33 8.08 13.96
CA MET A 256 4.29 7.27 13.21
C MET A 256 5.64 7.26 13.91
N GLU A 257 6.38 6.20 13.64
CA GLU A 257 7.74 6.03 14.15
C GLU A 257 8.74 6.93 13.38
N CYS A 258 10.02 6.58 13.40
CA CYS A 258 11.07 7.40 12.82
C CYS A 258 10.83 7.60 11.31
N MET A 259 10.64 8.86 10.90
CA MET A 259 10.43 9.26 9.51
C MET A 259 11.72 9.69 8.79
N GLY A 260 12.89 9.55 9.43
CA GLY A 260 14.18 9.89 8.83
C GLY A 260 14.59 11.37 8.87
N CYS A 261 13.70 12.28 9.27
CA CYS A 261 13.96 13.73 9.34
C CYS A 261 14.51 14.20 10.70
N CYS A 262 15.37 13.40 11.35
CA CYS A 262 15.74 13.60 12.76
C CYS A 262 16.50 14.92 13.03
N VAL A 263 17.35 15.36 12.10
CA VAL A 263 18.07 16.63 12.26
C VAL A 263 17.14 17.84 12.15
N ASN A 264 15.99 17.66 11.50
CA ASN A 264 14.91 18.64 11.35
C ASN A 264 13.74 18.39 12.31
N ALA A 265 14.01 17.78 13.46
CA ALA A 265 13.00 17.54 14.48
C ALA A 265 12.55 18.86 15.17
N PRO A 266 11.25 19.03 15.46
CA PRO A 266 10.16 18.07 15.25
C PRO A 266 9.55 18.17 13.85
N MET A 267 8.89 17.10 13.39
CA MET A 267 8.36 16.99 12.03
C MET A 267 6.98 16.36 11.99
N ILE A 268 6.25 16.66 10.92
CA ILE A 268 4.97 16.05 10.56
C ILE A 268 4.99 15.70 9.08
N THR A 269 4.45 14.55 8.71
CA THR A 269 4.25 14.17 7.32
C THR A 269 2.77 14.29 6.99
N VAL A 270 2.44 14.83 5.81
CA VAL A 270 1.07 14.87 5.33
C VAL A 270 0.98 14.01 4.08
N ALA A 271 0.19 12.93 4.17
CA ALA A 271 -0.23 12.18 3.01
C ALA A 271 -1.49 12.84 2.44
N ASP A 272 -1.35 13.47 1.28
CA ASP A 272 -2.45 14.08 0.53
C ASP A 272 -3.05 13.06 -0.43
N TYR A 273 -4.26 12.59 -0.10
CA TYR A 273 -5.06 11.68 -0.90
C TYR A 273 -6.19 12.39 -1.67
N SER A 274 -6.22 13.72 -1.69
CA SER A 274 -7.33 14.51 -2.26
C SER A 274 -7.59 14.24 -3.75
N ASN A 275 -6.53 14.03 -4.52
CA ASN A 275 -6.55 13.86 -5.98
C ASN A 275 -6.22 12.43 -6.43
N GLY A 276 -6.31 11.46 -5.53
CA GLY A 276 -5.99 10.06 -5.81
C GLY A 276 -4.55 9.85 -6.28
N SER A 277 -4.31 8.87 -7.15
CA SER A 277 -2.97 8.49 -7.63
C SER A 277 -2.24 9.53 -8.46
N GLU A 278 -2.95 10.49 -9.09
CA GLU A 278 -2.29 11.50 -9.93
C GLU A 278 -1.75 12.70 -9.14
N GLY A 279 -2.37 13.00 -7.99
CA GLY A 279 -2.00 14.14 -7.16
C GLY A 279 -1.55 13.73 -5.77
N TYR A 280 -1.27 12.44 -5.55
CA TYR A 280 -0.77 11.94 -4.29
C TYR A 280 0.57 12.61 -3.96
N THR A 281 0.65 13.20 -2.76
CA THR A 281 1.91 13.73 -2.25
C THR A 281 2.12 13.29 -0.81
N TYR A 282 3.35 12.88 -0.52
CA TYR A 282 3.77 12.48 0.82
C TYR A 282 4.79 13.50 1.32
N ASN A 283 4.28 14.63 1.82
CA ASN A 283 5.08 15.81 2.06
C ASN A 283 5.60 15.83 3.50
N TYR A 284 6.91 16.02 3.65
CA TYR A 284 7.54 16.29 4.93
C TYR A 284 7.46 17.77 5.27
N TYR A 285 6.90 18.10 6.43
CA TYR A 285 6.98 19.43 7.04
C TYR A 285 7.85 19.31 8.28
N GLU A 286 9.01 19.93 8.22
CA GLU A 286 10.07 19.72 9.21
C GLU A 286 10.35 21.02 9.98
N ASP A 287 11.04 20.93 11.11
CA ASP A 287 11.29 22.05 12.03
C ASP A 287 10.00 22.80 12.42
N VAL A 288 8.92 22.05 12.62
CA VAL A 288 7.59 22.63 12.85
C VAL A 288 7.40 23.09 14.29
N THR A 289 6.53 24.07 14.49
CA THR A 289 6.10 24.54 15.81
C THR A 289 4.59 24.37 15.95
N PRO A 290 4.02 24.34 17.17
CA PRO A 290 2.57 24.16 17.34
C PRO A 290 1.73 25.16 16.54
N LYS A 291 2.19 26.42 16.47
CA LYS A 291 1.56 27.48 15.67
C LYS A 291 1.64 27.16 14.17
N ARG A 292 2.83 26.81 13.69
CA ARG A 292 3.06 26.54 12.26
C ARG A 292 2.27 25.33 11.78
N VAL A 293 2.14 24.30 12.59
CA VAL A 293 1.35 23.11 12.24
C VAL A 293 -0.13 23.45 12.07
N VAL A 294 -0.70 24.27 12.96
CA VAL A 294 -2.09 24.73 12.81
C VAL A 294 -2.26 25.56 11.53
N GLU A 295 -1.30 26.44 11.20
CA GLU A 295 -1.32 27.19 9.94
C GLU A 295 -1.29 26.26 8.72
N ILE A 296 -0.43 25.23 8.73
CA ILE A 296 -0.35 24.23 7.65
C ILE A 296 -1.69 23.52 7.48
N VAL A 297 -2.34 23.11 8.58
CA VAL A 297 -3.66 22.46 8.53
C VAL A 297 -4.73 23.37 7.95
N GLU A 298 -4.76 24.66 8.33
CA GLU A 298 -5.71 25.62 7.75
C GLU A 298 -5.44 25.89 6.27
N MET A 299 -4.17 25.97 5.85
CA MET A 299 -3.81 26.10 4.43
C MET A 299 -4.29 24.88 3.62
N LEU A 300 -4.06 23.67 4.14
CA LEU A 300 -4.53 22.43 3.51
C LEU A 300 -6.06 22.36 3.47
N ARG A 301 -6.75 22.86 4.49
CA ARG A 301 -8.22 22.93 4.52
C ARG A 301 -8.77 23.85 3.43
N LYS A 302 -8.06 24.94 3.11
CA LYS A 302 -8.38 25.84 1.99
C LYS A 302 -8.06 25.24 0.61
N GLY A 303 -7.39 24.09 0.56
CA GLY A 303 -6.91 23.47 -0.68
C GLY A 303 -5.61 24.06 -1.20
N GLU A 304 -4.92 24.89 -0.41
CA GLU A 304 -3.59 25.38 -0.73
C GLU A 304 -2.55 24.28 -0.42
N ARG A 305 -1.44 24.28 -1.17
CA ARG A 305 -0.31 23.38 -0.94
C ARG A 305 0.81 24.13 -0.25
N PRO A 306 0.99 24.01 1.08
CA PRO A 306 2.07 24.69 1.77
C PRO A 306 3.44 24.17 1.31
N PRO A 307 4.49 25.00 1.37
CA PRO A 307 5.83 24.57 0.99
C PRO A 307 6.31 23.47 1.95
N HIS A 308 6.75 22.34 1.38
CA HIS A 308 7.31 21.21 2.13
C HIS A 308 8.81 21.41 2.39
N GLY A 309 9.36 20.60 3.30
CA GLY A 309 10.71 20.71 3.86
C GLY A 309 10.73 21.48 5.17
N THR A 310 11.91 22.00 5.52
CA THR A 310 12.09 22.81 6.73
C THR A 310 11.21 24.06 6.70
N GLN A 311 10.42 24.23 7.76
CA GLN A 311 9.63 25.43 8.01
C GLN A 311 10.47 26.52 8.70
N ASN A 312 11.74 26.24 9.02
CA ASN A 312 12.69 27.22 9.54
C ASN A 312 13.49 27.85 8.39
N SER A 313 13.26 29.13 8.12
CA SER A 313 13.91 29.87 7.04
C SER A 313 15.41 30.08 7.23
N LYS A 314 15.94 29.93 8.45
CA LYS A 314 17.37 30.11 8.76
C LYS A 314 18.22 28.88 8.39
N ARG A 315 17.58 27.84 7.87
CA ARG A 315 18.20 26.55 7.56
C ARG A 315 17.93 26.18 6.10
N ILE A 316 18.92 25.54 5.48
CA ILE A 316 18.76 24.94 4.16
C ILE A 316 18.53 23.43 4.35
N LYS A 317 17.31 22.95 4.12
CA LYS A 317 16.95 21.52 4.27
C LYS A 317 17.48 20.95 5.60
N SER A 318 18.46 20.03 5.55
CA SER A 318 19.10 19.37 6.71
C SER A 318 20.36 20.08 7.25
N GLY A 319 20.69 21.27 6.76
CA GLY A 319 21.87 22.01 7.16
C GLY A 319 21.83 22.51 8.62
N PRO A 320 22.97 22.96 9.16
CA PRO A 320 23.00 23.73 10.40
C PRO A 320 22.10 24.98 10.33
N GLU A 321 21.54 25.37 11.46
CA GLU A 321 20.82 26.63 11.58
C GLU A 321 21.81 27.81 11.53
N GLY A 322 21.53 28.81 10.69
CA GLY A 322 22.41 29.98 10.51
C GLY A 322 23.37 29.86 9.32
N GLY A 323 23.26 28.80 8.52
CA GLY A 323 24.07 28.58 7.32
C GLY A 323 24.93 27.32 7.44
N ASN A 324 25.25 26.71 6.29
CA ASN A 324 26.07 25.51 6.27
C ASN A 324 27.48 25.81 6.77
N SER A 325 28.04 24.95 7.63
CA SER A 325 29.42 25.03 8.10
C SER A 325 30.43 24.33 7.17
N THR A 326 29.91 23.55 6.23
CA THR A 326 30.64 22.79 5.22
C THR A 326 29.96 22.95 3.87
N LEU A 327 30.56 22.41 2.79
CA LEU A 327 30.02 22.49 1.42
C LEU A 327 29.90 23.93 0.87
N HIS A 328 30.87 24.79 1.19
CA HIS A 328 30.94 26.15 0.64
C HIS A 328 31.53 26.23 -0.77
N GLY A 329 32.41 25.28 -1.12
CA GLY A 329 33.07 25.24 -2.42
C GLY A 329 32.16 24.62 -3.49
N GLU A 330 32.37 25.02 -4.74
CA GLU A 330 31.71 24.37 -5.86
C GLU A 330 32.14 22.89 -5.96
N PRO A 331 31.19 21.96 -6.20
CA PRO A 331 31.50 20.54 -6.28
C PRO A 331 32.42 20.28 -7.48
N LYS A 332 33.62 19.76 -7.20
CA LYS A 332 34.58 19.31 -8.21
C LYS A 332 34.66 17.78 -8.18
N PRO A 333 34.86 17.11 -9.33
CA PRO A 333 35.13 15.68 -9.33
C PRO A 333 36.34 15.44 -8.42
N PRO A 334 36.26 14.47 -7.49
CA PRO A 334 37.45 14.12 -6.72
C PRO A 334 38.53 13.68 -7.70
N PRO A 335 39.82 13.90 -7.38
CA PRO A 335 40.88 13.27 -8.14
C PRO A 335 40.69 11.76 -8.03
N CYS A 336 40.15 11.13 -9.08
CA CYS A 336 40.05 9.68 -9.18
C CYS A 336 41.47 9.14 -9.09
N ARG A 337 41.78 8.41 -8.01
CA ARG A 337 43.16 8.04 -7.72
C ARG A 337 43.80 7.18 -8.81
N ASP A 338 43.05 6.53 -9.69
CA ASP A 338 43.57 5.70 -10.78
C ASP A 338 42.46 5.46 -11.83
N LEU A 339 42.40 6.27 -12.89
CA LEU A 339 41.65 5.90 -14.12
C LEU A 339 42.59 5.58 -15.30
N ASP A 340 43.87 5.95 -15.20
CA ASP A 340 44.88 5.76 -16.23
C ASP A 340 45.74 4.49 -16.04
N SER A 341 45.39 3.60 -15.09
CA SER A 341 46.20 2.43 -14.71
C SER A 341 45.59 1.07 -15.08
N CYS A 342 44.64 1.01 -16.03
CA CYS A 342 44.00 -0.24 -16.48
C CYS A 342 44.23 -0.48 -17.98
#